data_AF-A0A8T2W048-F1
#
_entry.id   AF-A0A8T2W048-F1
#
_cell.length_a   1.000
_cell.length_b   1.000
_cell.length_c   1.000
_cell.angle_alpha   90.00
_cell.angle_beta   90.00
_cell.angle_gamma   90.00
#
_symmetry.space_group_name_H-M   'P 1'
#
loop_
_entity.id
_entity.type
_entity.pdbx_description
1 polymer ?
#
loop_
_entity_poly.entity_id
_entity_poly.type
_entity_poly.pdbx_seq_one_letter_code
_entity_poly.pdbx_strand_id
1 'polypeptide(L)'
;MSSAAVATFTFTNFSNRALPPADTDVGIHSVLRKRVGDTTLSFAFTDASLKDPKRGQGIILGAEATLKDGVKGALTYDVHKRTGAASMTLDKSFDNGSNLQLKAIYKQAGDMFILEETWKLDANNKLGGAYNFNTEEAAFSYTYTKNDWAATGKYNFQKDTTILQVEKKEGKNTYMVQYAPKDGATSLVWTAKPFKAILKGNMGKGGVSADSAVFAVTHEFDL
;
A
#
# COMPACT_ATOMS: atom_id res chain seq x y z
N MET A 1 -22.19 2.29 -4.98
CA MET A 1 -21.33 1.33 -4.26
C MET A 1 -20.10 1.16 -5.14
N SER A 2 -18.92 1.68 -4.78
CA SER A 2 -17.80 1.68 -5.74
C SER A 2 -17.00 0.37 -5.72
N SER A 3 -16.93 -0.27 -6.89
CA SER A 3 -15.98 -1.32 -7.23
C SER A 3 -14.81 -0.72 -8.00
N ALA A 4 -13.65 -1.40 -8.01
CA ALA A 4 -12.48 -0.94 -8.77
C ALA A 4 -11.76 -2.11 -9.44
N ALA A 5 -11.40 -1.93 -10.71
CA ALA A 5 -10.49 -2.78 -11.46
C ALA A 5 -9.18 -2.03 -11.71
N VAL A 6 -8.03 -2.71 -11.52
CA VAL A 6 -6.71 -2.11 -11.75
C VAL A 6 -5.94 -2.96 -12.75
N ALA A 7 -5.51 -2.35 -13.85
CA ALA A 7 -4.55 -2.92 -14.78
C ALA A 7 -3.17 -2.33 -14.49
N THR A 8 -2.16 -3.18 -14.31
CA THR A 8 -0.78 -2.76 -14.03
C THR A 8 0.17 -3.31 -15.09
N PHE A 9 1.02 -2.44 -15.61
CA PHE A 9 2.05 -2.73 -16.60
C PHE A 9 3.41 -2.43 -15.96
N THR A 10 4.26 -3.45 -15.84
CA THR A 10 5.59 -3.32 -15.25
C THR A 10 6.65 -3.48 -16.34
N PHE A 11 7.57 -2.53 -16.40
CA PHE A 11 8.66 -2.48 -17.34
C PHE A 11 9.98 -2.52 -16.56
N THR A 12 10.84 -3.49 -16.85
CA THR A 12 12.13 -3.68 -16.18
C THR A 12 13.25 -3.75 -17.22
N ASN A 13 14.49 -3.48 -16.81
CA ASN A 13 15.68 -3.58 -17.65
C ASN A 13 15.65 -2.62 -18.84
N PHE A 14 15.52 -1.33 -18.58
CA PHE A 14 15.82 -0.28 -19.56
C PHE A 14 17.32 -0.29 -19.91
N SER A 15 17.77 -1.28 -20.65
CA SER A 15 19.04 -1.21 -21.38
C SER A 15 18.92 -0.18 -22.52
N ASN A 16 20.05 0.19 -23.15
CA ASN A 16 20.29 1.25 -24.15
C ASN A 16 19.28 1.47 -25.32
N ARG A 17 18.11 0.83 -25.35
CA ARG A 17 17.13 0.90 -26.45
C ARG A 17 15.74 1.44 -26.09
N ALA A 18 15.49 1.89 -24.86
CA ALA A 18 14.27 2.61 -24.45
C ALA A 18 12.91 1.94 -24.79
N LEU A 19 12.91 0.68 -25.23
CA LEU A 19 11.71 -0.09 -25.53
C LEU A 19 11.58 -1.23 -24.50
N PRO A 20 10.36 -1.49 -24.02
CA PRO A 20 10.15 -2.56 -23.05
C PRO A 20 10.44 -3.93 -23.66
N PRO A 21 10.98 -4.89 -22.89
CA PRO A 21 11.11 -6.27 -23.34
C PRO A 21 9.73 -6.87 -23.71
N ALA A 22 9.74 -7.81 -24.66
CA ALA A 22 8.53 -8.44 -25.21
C ALA A 22 7.66 -9.15 -24.15
N ASP A 23 8.22 -9.45 -22.98
CA ASP A 23 7.54 -10.11 -21.86
C ASP A 23 6.92 -9.09 -20.90
N THR A 24 6.08 -8.20 -21.42
CA THR A 24 5.31 -7.29 -20.55
C THR A 24 4.22 -8.09 -19.82
N ASP A 25 4.39 -8.28 -18.51
CA ASP A 25 3.39 -8.96 -17.68
C ASP A 25 2.20 -8.01 -17.47
N VAL A 26 1.06 -8.33 -18.11
CA VAL A 26 -0.21 -7.62 -17.94
C VAL A 26 -1.07 -8.43 -16.99
N GLY A 27 -1.38 -7.82 -15.84
CA GLY A 27 -2.14 -8.42 -14.76
C GLY A 27 -3.48 -7.72 -14.51
N ILE A 28 -4.58 -8.48 -14.44
CA ILE A 28 -5.86 -8.05 -13.85
C ILE A 28 -5.85 -8.38 -12.37
N HIS A 29 -6.20 -7.40 -11.54
CA HIS A 29 -6.58 -7.60 -10.15
C HIS A 29 -7.90 -6.87 -9.90
N SER A 30 -8.88 -7.59 -9.36
CA SER A 30 -10.23 -7.06 -9.12
C SER A 30 -10.69 -7.41 -7.70
N VAL A 31 -11.40 -6.48 -7.06
CA VAL A 31 -11.96 -6.65 -5.71
C VAL A 31 -13.43 -6.28 -5.74
N LEU A 32 -14.29 -7.27 -5.48
CA LEU A 32 -15.72 -7.11 -5.30
C LEU A 32 -16.00 -6.93 -3.81
N ARG A 33 -16.88 -5.99 -3.44
CA ARG A 33 -17.26 -5.74 -2.04
C ARG A 33 -18.77 -5.68 -1.91
N LYS A 34 -19.31 -6.28 -0.85
CA LYS A 34 -20.73 -6.24 -0.52
C LYS A 34 -20.92 -5.94 0.95
N ARG A 35 -21.68 -4.88 1.26
CA ARG A 35 -22.08 -4.55 2.63
C ARG A 35 -23.34 -5.33 3.00
N VAL A 36 -23.32 -5.97 4.16
CA VAL A 36 -24.44 -6.71 4.77
C VAL A 36 -24.52 -6.29 6.23
N GLY A 37 -25.46 -5.40 6.54
CA GLY A 37 -25.51 -4.72 7.84
C GLY A 37 -24.22 -3.93 8.13
N ASP A 38 -23.58 -4.24 9.25
CA ASP A 38 -22.32 -3.63 9.69
C ASP A 38 -21.07 -4.36 9.22
N THR A 39 -21.25 -5.43 8.42
CA THR A 39 -20.16 -6.21 7.84
C THR A 39 -19.99 -5.89 6.36
N THR A 40 -18.75 -5.74 5.91
CA THR A 40 -18.37 -5.68 4.49
C THR A 40 -17.65 -6.97 4.13
N LEU A 41 -18.23 -7.74 3.22
CA LEU A 41 -17.60 -8.90 2.61
C LEU A 41 -16.84 -8.47 1.37
N SER A 42 -15.71 -9.12 1.09
CA SER A 42 -14.90 -8.86 -0.09
C SER A 42 -14.41 -10.16 -0.73
N PHE A 43 -14.35 -10.13 -2.05
CA PHE A 43 -13.82 -11.20 -2.89
C PHE A 43 -12.86 -10.57 -3.88
N ALA A 44 -11.59 -10.92 -3.79
CA ALA A 44 -10.57 -10.49 -4.74
C ALA A 44 -10.11 -11.66 -5.61
N PHE A 45 -9.80 -11.38 -6.87
CA PHE A 45 -9.26 -12.34 -7.82
C PHE A 45 -8.27 -11.69 -8.78
N THR A 46 -7.40 -12.51 -9.38
CA THR A 46 -6.42 -12.09 -10.37
C THR A 46 -6.50 -12.90 -11.66
N ASP A 47 -5.68 -12.57 -12.65
CA ASP A 47 -5.52 -13.41 -13.85
C ASP A 47 -5.15 -14.86 -13.54
N ALA A 48 -4.38 -15.10 -12.48
CA ALA A 48 -4.06 -16.47 -12.06
C ALA A 48 -5.34 -17.23 -11.67
N SER A 49 -6.31 -16.53 -11.07
CA SER A 49 -7.61 -17.10 -10.70
C SER A 49 -8.44 -17.45 -11.93
N LEU A 50 -8.33 -16.68 -13.01
CA LEU A 50 -9.06 -16.91 -14.26
C LEU A 50 -8.40 -18.03 -15.10
N LYS A 51 -7.06 -18.10 -15.10
CA LYS A 51 -6.29 -19.12 -15.84
C LYS A 51 -6.44 -20.52 -15.23
N ASP A 52 -6.46 -20.63 -13.90
CA ASP A 52 -6.69 -21.91 -13.21
C ASP A 52 -7.58 -21.73 -11.97
N PRO A 53 -8.92 -21.65 -12.17
CA PRO A 53 -9.86 -21.39 -11.08
C PRO A 53 -9.90 -22.53 -10.05
N LYS A 54 -9.54 -23.77 -10.43
CA LYS A 54 -9.57 -24.93 -9.54
C LYS A 54 -8.47 -24.88 -8.49
N ARG A 55 -7.34 -24.22 -8.78
CA ARG A 55 -6.24 -24.05 -7.81
C ARG A 55 -6.44 -22.90 -6.83
N GLY A 56 -7.44 -22.04 -7.07
CA GLY A 56 -7.74 -20.88 -6.24
C GLY A 56 -6.62 -19.83 -6.20
N GLN A 57 -5.66 -19.88 -7.12
CA GLN A 57 -4.52 -18.96 -7.16
C GLN A 57 -5.00 -17.52 -7.34
N GLY A 58 -4.56 -16.61 -6.48
CA GLY A 58 -4.95 -15.20 -6.54
C GLY A 58 -6.34 -14.88 -6.00
N ILE A 59 -7.08 -15.87 -5.48
CA ILE A 59 -8.37 -15.64 -4.81
C ILE A 59 -8.14 -15.30 -3.34
N ILE A 60 -8.66 -14.14 -2.91
CA ILE A 60 -8.64 -13.72 -1.50
C ILE A 60 -10.07 -13.41 -1.07
N LEU A 61 -10.50 -14.04 0.02
CA LEU A 61 -11.75 -13.71 0.70
C LEU A 61 -11.45 -12.76 1.85
N GLY A 62 -12.34 -11.81 2.11
CA GLY A 62 -12.21 -10.93 3.25
C GLY A 62 -13.55 -10.55 3.87
N ALA A 63 -13.55 -10.30 5.17
CA ALA A 63 -14.67 -9.75 5.90
C ALA A 63 -14.15 -8.65 6.84
N GLU A 64 -14.84 -7.51 6.89
CA GLU A 64 -14.55 -6.42 7.82
C GLU A 64 -15.85 -6.04 8.54
N ALA A 65 -15.80 -5.83 9.85
CA ALA A 65 -16.95 -5.40 10.62
C ALA A 65 -16.55 -4.38 11.69
N THR A 66 -17.42 -3.40 11.93
CA THR A 66 -17.34 -2.58 13.13
C THR A 66 -17.87 -3.39 14.30
N LEU A 67 -17.02 -3.68 15.28
CA LEU A 67 -17.38 -4.49 16.46
C LEU A 67 -17.98 -3.63 17.57
N LYS A 68 -17.49 -2.39 17.67
CA LYS A 68 -17.96 -1.34 18.56
C LYS A 68 -17.48 0.01 18.02
N ASP A 69 -18.00 1.12 18.53
CA ASP A 69 -17.49 2.45 18.24
C ASP A 69 -15.96 2.51 18.38
N GLY A 70 -15.30 2.90 17.30
CA GLY A 70 -13.85 2.97 17.19
C GLY A 70 -13.14 1.61 17.07
N VAL A 71 -13.83 0.47 17.06
CA VAL A 71 -13.20 -0.85 16.95
C VAL A 71 -13.66 -1.58 15.69
N LYS A 72 -12.71 -1.94 14.83
CA LYS A 72 -12.95 -2.71 13.60
C LYS A 72 -12.19 -4.02 13.64
N GLY A 73 -12.85 -5.11 13.28
CA GLY A 73 -12.22 -6.39 13.02
C GLY A 73 -12.20 -6.66 11.52
N ALA A 74 -11.13 -7.27 11.03
CA ALA A 74 -11.05 -7.78 9.68
C ALA A 74 -10.41 -9.17 9.65
N LEU A 75 -10.91 -10.02 8.75
CA LEU A 75 -10.39 -11.33 8.45
C LEU A 75 -10.13 -11.41 6.95
N THR A 76 -9.02 -12.03 6.56
CA THR A 76 -8.74 -12.39 5.17
C THR A 76 -8.27 -13.82 5.07
N TYR A 77 -8.54 -14.46 3.94
CA TYR A 77 -8.13 -15.84 3.66
C TYR A 77 -7.67 -15.98 2.22
N ASP A 78 -6.44 -16.46 2.03
CA ASP A 78 -5.89 -16.84 0.72
C ASP A 78 -6.27 -18.29 0.43
N VAL A 79 -7.10 -18.50 -0.60
CA VAL A 79 -7.66 -19.82 -0.93
C VAL A 79 -6.57 -20.78 -1.41
N HIS A 80 -5.56 -20.28 -2.13
CA HIS A 80 -4.49 -21.11 -2.66
C HIS A 80 -3.52 -21.55 -1.58
N LYS A 81 -3.06 -20.60 -0.76
CA LYS A 81 -2.10 -20.87 0.32
C LYS A 81 -2.74 -21.51 1.54
N ARG A 82 -4.07 -21.45 1.64
CA ARG A 82 -4.86 -21.91 2.78
C ARG A 82 -4.46 -21.25 4.10
N THR A 83 -4.08 -19.98 4.03
CA THR A 83 -3.62 -19.20 5.18
C THR A 83 -4.52 -18.00 5.42
N GLY A 84 -4.88 -17.77 6.68
CA GLY A 84 -5.64 -16.61 7.11
C GLY A 84 -4.78 -15.46 7.64
N ALA A 85 -5.36 -14.27 7.66
CA ALA A 85 -4.91 -13.17 8.51
C ALA A 85 -6.10 -12.55 9.23
N ALA A 86 -5.88 -12.13 10.47
CA ALA A 86 -6.83 -11.39 11.27
C ALA A 86 -6.22 -10.05 11.64
N SER A 87 -7.04 -9.01 11.69
CA SER A 87 -6.61 -7.73 12.25
C SER A 87 -7.70 -7.07 13.06
N MET A 88 -7.29 -6.36 14.10
CA MET A 88 -8.16 -5.53 14.91
C MET A 88 -7.59 -4.11 14.93
N THR A 89 -8.42 -3.13 14.62
CA THR A 89 -8.09 -1.72 14.62
C THR A 89 -8.89 -1.00 15.69
N LEU A 90 -8.22 -0.23 16.54
CA LEU A 90 -8.82 0.70 17.48
C LEU A 90 -8.51 2.13 17.02
N ASP A 91 -9.56 2.88 16.70
CA ASP A 91 -9.55 4.31 16.40
C ASP A 91 -10.05 5.08 17.63
N LYS A 92 -9.22 5.99 18.15
CA LYS A 92 -9.56 6.85 19.28
C LYS A 92 -9.28 8.31 18.94
N SER A 93 -10.33 9.12 18.96
CA SER A 93 -10.23 10.58 18.90
C SER A 93 -10.10 11.15 20.32
N PHE A 94 -9.32 12.22 20.46
CA PHE A 94 -9.14 12.94 21.72
C PHE A 94 -9.74 14.35 21.60
N ASP A 95 -10.11 14.94 22.73
CA ASP A 95 -10.76 16.25 22.79
C ASP A 95 -9.90 17.39 22.21
N ASN A 96 -8.58 17.21 22.20
CA ASN A 96 -7.63 18.15 21.59
C ASN A 96 -7.57 18.06 20.05
N GLY A 97 -8.42 17.24 19.42
CA GLY A 97 -8.46 17.04 17.97
C GLY A 97 -7.45 16.02 17.43
N SER A 98 -6.58 15.46 18.28
CA SER A 98 -5.66 14.40 17.87
C SER A 98 -6.40 13.06 17.72
N ASN A 99 -5.85 12.17 16.90
CA ASN A 99 -6.41 10.84 16.64
C ASN A 99 -5.33 9.77 16.71
N LEU A 100 -5.56 8.73 17.51
CA LEU A 100 -4.73 7.54 17.60
C LEU A 100 -5.43 6.37 16.91
N GLN A 101 -4.71 5.66 16.07
CA GLN A 101 -5.11 4.38 15.50
C GLN A 101 -4.07 3.33 15.91
N LEU A 102 -4.54 2.28 16.57
CA LEU A 102 -3.74 1.08 16.88
C LEU A 102 -4.29 -0.08 16.07
N LYS A 103 -3.43 -0.84 15.42
CA LYS A 103 -3.83 -1.99 14.62
C LYS A 103 -2.95 -3.19 14.94
N ALA A 104 -3.56 -4.23 15.47
CA ALA A 104 -2.92 -5.53 15.66
C ALA A 104 -3.25 -6.42 14.46
N ILE A 105 -2.26 -7.11 13.92
CA ILE A 105 -2.39 -8.01 12.78
C ILE A 105 -1.75 -9.34 13.14
N TYR A 106 -2.50 -10.41 12.99
CA TYR A 106 -1.99 -11.78 13.05
C TYR A 106 -2.07 -12.40 11.65
N LYS A 107 -0.98 -13.00 11.18
CA LYS A 107 -0.94 -13.78 9.95
C LYS A 107 -0.57 -15.21 10.29
N GLN A 108 -1.44 -16.15 9.94
CA GLN A 108 -1.20 -17.57 10.14
C GLN A 108 0.02 -18.05 9.34
N ALA A 109 0.22 -17.49 8.15
CA ALA A 109 1.42 -17.74 7.35
C ALA A 109 2.65 -17.17 8.08
N GLY A 110 3.52 -18.07 8.55
CA GLY A 110 4.74 -17.69 9.27
C GLY A 110 4.49 -17.20 10.70
N ASP A 111 3.33 -17.50 11.28
CA ASP A 111 2.95 -17.20 12.68
C ASP A 111 3.32 -15.77 13.12
N MET A 112 2.95 -14.80 12.30
CA MET A 112 3.48 -13.45 12.40
C MET A 112 2.48 -12.53 13.09
N PHE A 113 2.92 -11.88 14.17
CA PHE A 113 2.18 -10.84 14.84
C PHE A 113 2.83 -9.47 14.61
N ILE A 114 2.02 -8.50 14.16
CA ILE A 114 2.47 -7.13 13.85
C ILE A 114 1.56 -6.16 14.62
N LEU A 115 2.18 -5.20 15.31
CA LEU A 115 1.48 -4.07 15.89
C LEU A 115 1.82 -2.81 15.10
N GLU A 116 0.82 -2.11 14.59
CA GLU A 116 0.94 -0.83 13.92
C GLU A 116 0.29 0.26 14.78
N GLU A 117 0.92 1.42 14.85
CA GLU A 117 0.42 2.62 15.48
C GLU A 117 0.42 3.76 14.47
N THR A 118 -0.60 4.60 14.51
CA THR A 118 -0.67 5.85 13.76
C THR A 118 -1.26 6.92 14.64
N TRP A 119 -0.51 7.98 14.90
CA TRP A 119 -0.99 9.12 15.69
C TRP A 119 -1.00 10.37 14.83
N LYS A 120 -2.20 10.87 14.51
CA LYS A 120 -2.39 12.21 13.95
C LYS A 120 -2.41 13.20 15.11
N LEU A 121 -1.31 13.91 15.32
CA LEU A 121 -1.18 14.86 16.41
C LEU A 121 -2.06 16.09 16.18
N ASP A 122 -2.12 16.55 14.93
CA ASP A 122 -2.97 17.64 14.46
C ASP A 122 -3.25 17.48 12.95
N ALA A 123 -3.76 18.53 12.30
CA ALA A 123 -4.07 18.53 10.86
C ALA A 123 -2.84 18.36 9.95
N ASN A 124 -1.65 18.70 10.43
CA ASN A 124 -0.40 18.74 9.68
C ASN A 124 0.55 17.61 10.07
N ASN A 125 0.52 17.16 11.33
CA ASN A 125 1.51 16.25 11.90
C ASN A 125 0.97 14.84 12.10
N LYS A 126 1.69 13.84 11.58
CA LYS A 126 1.35 12.42 11.73
C LYS A 126 2.58 11.60 12.06
N LEU A 127 2.49 10.79 13.10
CA LEU A 127 3.45 9.74 13.46
C LEU A 127 2.90 8.38 13.07
N GLY A 128 3.79 7.45 12.73
CA GLY A 128 3.45 6.06 12.50
C GLY A 128 4.54 5.14 13.03
N GLY A 129 4.16 4.06 13.68
CA GLY A 129 5.04 3.02 14.16
C GLY A 129 4.56 1.65 13.68
N ALA A 130 5.48 0.72 13.47
CA ALA A 130 5.16 -0.67 13.25
C ALA A 130 6.21 -1.55 13.93
N TYR A 131 5.78 -2.63 14.56
CA TYR A 131 6.65 -3.63 15.15
C TYR A 131 6.19 -5.02 14.74
N ASN A 132 7.08 -5.78 14.12
CA ASN A 132 6.86 -7.18 13.79
C ASN A 132 7.53 -8.05 14.87
N PHE A 133 6.72 -8.72 15.69
CA PHE A 133 7.20 -9.54 16.81
C PHE A 133 7.94 -10.80 16.35
N ASN A 134 7.67 -11.29 15.14
CA ASN A 134 8.35 -12.49 14.63
C ASN A 134 9.77 -12.18 14.15
N THR A 135 9.99 -11.02 13.53
CA THR A 135 11.32 -10.63 13.03
C THR A 135 12.05 -9.67 13.96
N GLU A 136 11.38 -9.22 15.03
CA GLU A 136 11.81 -8.14 15.92
C GLU A 136 12.10 -6.83 15.14
N GLU A 137 11.41 -6.62 14.02
CA GLU A 137 11.61 -5.48 13.14
C GLU A 137 10.75 -4.30 13.60
N ALA A 138 11.39 -3.22 14.04
CA ALA A 138 10.74 -1.95 14.32
C ALA A 138 10.89 -0.99 13.14
N ALA A 139 9.81 -0.29 12.79
CA ALA A 139 9.81 0.80 11.82
C ALA A 139 9.07 2.01 12.38
N PHE A 140 9.59 3.19 12.08
CA PHE A 140 9.03 4.48 12.47
C PHE A 140 8.85 5.38 11.26
N SER A 141 7.85 6.25 11.31
CA SER A 141 7.62 7.27 10.30
C SER A 141 7.06 8.54 10.91
N TYR A 142 7.46 9.68 10.33
CA TYR A 142 6.90 10.98 10.63
C TYR A 142 6.54 11.68 9.32
N THR A 143 5.34 12.23 9.26
CA THR A 143 4.84 12.99 8.12
C THR A 143 4.40 14.38 8.59
N TYR A 144 4.90 15.41 7.90
CA TYR A 144 4.43 16.77 7.99
C TYR A 144 3.72 17.16 6.69
N THR A 145 2.48 17.62 6.79
CA THR A 145 1.65 18.08 5.67
C THR A 145 1.38 19.58 5.84
N LYS A 146 1.55 20.36 4.77
CA LYS A 146 1.21 21.77 4.75
C LYS A 146 0.69 22.15 3.37
N ASN A 147 -0.55 22.61 3.30
CA ASN A 147 -1.26 22.88 2.04
C ASN A 147 -1.20 21.64 1.13
N ASP A 148 -0.75 21.82 -0.10
CA ASP A 148 -0.61 20.74 -1.07
C ASP A 148 0.69 19.93 -0.95
N TRP A 149 1.52 20.18 0.06
CA TRP A 149 2.80 19.49 0.24
C TRP A 149 2.77 18.54 1.43
N ALA A 150 3.46 17.40 1.31
CA ALA A 150 3.76 16.52 2.43
C ALA A 150 5.22 16.06 2.39
N ALA A 151 5.90 16.05 3.53
CA ALA A 151 7.24 15.48 3.70
C ALA A 151 7.15 14.34 4.70
N THR A 152 7.75 13.19 4.39
CA THR A 152 7.75 12.00 5.23
C THR A 152 9.15 11.44 5.39
N GLY A 153 9.58 11.23 6.62
CA GLY A 153 10.75 10.42 6.95
C GLY A 153 10.31 9.06 7.48
N LYS A 154 10.95 7.98 7.04
CA LYS A 154 10.75 6.62 7.55
C LYS A 154 12.09 6.03 7.92
N TYR A 155 12.13 5.28 9.01
CA TYR A 155 13.32 4.57 9.46
C TYR A 155 12.96 3.15 9.87
N ASN A 156 13.81 2.21 9.48
CA ASN A 156 13.73 0.82 9.92
C ASN A 156 14.91 0.51 10.82
N PHE A 157 14.67 0.17 12.07
CA PHE A 157 15.73 -0.02 13.06
C PHE A 157 16.57 -1.25 12.80
N GLN A 158 15.96 -2.35 12.34
CA GLN A 158 16.68 -3.60 12.12
C GLN A 158 17.54 -3.56 10.86
N LYS A 159 17.02 -2.97 9.78
CA LYS A 159 17.74 -2.84 8.50
C LYS A 159 18.67 -1.63 8.47
N ASP A 160 18.52 -0.73 9.44
CA ASP A 160 19.19 0.57 9.45
C ASP A 160 19.00 1.29 8.09
N THR A 161 17.75 1.38 7.66
CA THR A 161 17.39 1.99 6.37
C THR A 161 16.51 3.21 6.60
N THR A 162 16.93 4.34 6.06
CA THR A 162 16.17 5.60 6.03
C THR A 162 15.55 5.78 4.67
N ILE A 163 14.29 6.20 4.65
CA ILE A 163 13.58 6.60 3.44
C ILE A 163 13.01 7.99 3.65
N LEU A 164 13.34 8.92 2.75
CA LEU A 164 12.77 10.26 2.70
C LEU A 164 11.79 10.33 1.53
N GLN A 165 10.67 11.01 1.73
CA GLN A 165 9.63 11.15 0.73
C GLN A 165 9.08 12.56 0.76
N VAL A 166 8.87 13.16 -0.41
CA VAL A 166 8.16 14.43 -0.58
C VAL A 166 7.03 14.23 -1.57
N GLU A 167 5.86 14.75 -1.26
CA GLU A 167 4.66 14.73 -2.08
C GLU A 167 4.16 16.16 -2.34
N LYS A 168 3.67 16.41 -3.56
CA LYS A 168 2.97 17.63 -3.95
C LYS A 168 1.66 17.27 -4.66
N LYS A 169 0.56 17.85 -4.22
CA LYS A 169 -0.73 17.81 -4.91
C LYS A 169 -0.88 19.03 -5.81
N GLU A 170 -1.49 18.85 -6.97
CA GLU A 170 -1.76 19.94 -7.91
C GLU A 170 -3.04 19.63 -8.69
N GLY A 171 -4.16 20.16 -8.20
CA GLY A 171 -5.49 19.83 -8.71
C GLY A 171 -5.78 18.34 -8.55
N LYS A 172 -5.96 17.63 -9.68
CA LYS A 172 -6.18 16.17 -9.71
C LYS A 172 -4.88 15.35 -9.71
N ASN A 173 -3.73 16.02 -9.79
CA ASN A 173 -2.43 15.37 -9.86
C ASN A 173 -1.80 15.24 -8.47
N THR A 174 -0.99 14.21 -8.29
CA THR A 174 -0.10 14.04 -7.14
C THR A 174 1.26 13.60 -7.65
N TYR A 175 2.29 14.35 -7.30
CA TYR A 175 3.68 14.06 -7.59
C TYR A 175 4.39 13.66 -6.30
N MET A 176 5.20 12.62 -6.34
CA MET A 176 5.95 12.17 -5.19
C MET A 176 7.36 11.74 -5.59
N VAL A 177 8.33 12.12 -4.77
CA VAL A 177 9.72 11.67 -4.86
C VAL A 177 10.03 10.91 -3.58
N GLN A 178 10.63 9.73 -3.70
CA GLN A 178 11.12 8.94 -2.58
C GLN A 178 12.59 8.65 -2.80
N TYR A 179 13.41 8.75 -1.75
CA TYR A 179 14.84 8.52 -1.77
C TYR A 179 15.28 7.72 -0.55
N ALA A 180 16.09 6.69 -0.76
CA ALA A 180 16.74 5.90 0.28
C ALA A 180 18.25 6.21 0.28
N PRO A 181 18.75 7.07 1.20
CA PRO A 181 20.11 7.60 1.12
C PRO A 181 21.22 6.54 1.17
N LYS A 182 21.00 5.45 1.92
CA LYS A 182 21.97 4.36 2.10
C LYS A 182 22.19 3.58 0.80
N ASP A 183 21.10 3.35 0.06
CA ASP A 183 21.11 2.51 -1.15
C ASP A 183 21.23 3.35 -2.44
N GLY A 184 21.09 4.67 -2.36
CA GLY A 184 20.97 5.55 -3.52
C GLY A 184 19.66 5.39 -4.31
N ALA A 185 18.77 4.50 -3.86
CA ALA A 185 17.54 4.15 -4.55
C ALA A 185 16.55 5.33 -4.51
N THR A 186 15.95 5.63 -5.66
CA THR A 186 15.00 6.71 -5.86
C THR A 186 13.77 6.21 -6.59
N SER A 187 12.60 6.76 -6.26
CA SER A 187 11.42 6.63 -7.11
C SER A 187 10.69 7.94 -7.32
N LEU A 188 10.21 8.15 -8.54
CA LEU A 188 9.32 9.24 -8.92
C LEU A 188 7.94 8.66 -9.18
N VAL A 189 6.91 9.22 -8.56
CA VAL A 189 5.53 8.78 -8.71
C VAL A 189 4.70 9.94 -9.19
N TRP A 190 3.91 9.72 -10.23
CA TRP A 190 2.85 10.61 -10.66
C TRP A 190 1.52 9.88 -10.61
N THR A 191 0.50 10.51 -10.03
CA THR A 191 -0.85 9.97 -9.97
C THR A 191 -1.82 11.02 -10.47
N ALA A 192 -2.64 10.67 -11.45
CA ALA A 192 -3.74 11.48 -11.98
C ALA A 192 -4.86 10.53 -12.36
N LYS A 193 -5.79 10.28 -11.42
CA LYS A 193 -6.84 9.26 -11.60
C LYS A 193 -7.52 9.41 -12.97
N PRO A 194 -7.65 8.31 -13.75
CA PRO A 194 -7.45 6.91 -13.37
C PRO A 194 -5.99 6.41 -13.43
N PHE A 195 -5.03 7.24 -13.79
CA PHE A 195 -3.65 6.85 -14.10
C PHE A 195 -2.70 6.99 -12.92
N LYS A 196 -1.69 6.11 -12.89
CA LYS A 196 -0.53 6.20 -12.01
C LYS A 196 0.72 5.73 -12.74
N ALA A 197 1.78 6.51 -12.70
CA ALA A 197 3.10 6.14 -13.19
C ALA A 197 4.11 6.15 -12.03
N ILE A 198 5.02 5.18 -12.04
CA ILE A 198 6.12 5.07 -11.08
C ILE A 198 7.39 4.81 -11.87
N LEU A 199 8.41 5.64 -11.72
CA LEU A 199 9.77 5.37 -12.18
C LEU A 199 10.62 5.02 -10.97
N LYS A 200 11.39 3.94 -11.03
CA LYS A 200 12.32 3.52 -9.98
C LYS A 200 13.71 3.39 -10.56
N GLY A 201 14.71 3.73 -9.76
CA GLY A 201 16.10 3.65 -10.18
C GLY A 201 17.03 4.13 -9.08
N ASN A 202 18.23 4.54 -9.47
CA ASN A 202 19.21 5.11 -8.56
C ASN A 202 19.46 6.59 -8.86
N MET A 203 19.79 7.37 -7.82
CA MET A 203 20.14 8.77 -8.00
C MET A 203 21.58 8.88 -8.54
N GLY A 204 21.75 9.56 -9.68
CA GLY A 204 23.04 9.78 -10.31
C GLY A 204 23.29 11.26 -10.65
N LYS A 205 24.46 11.56 -11.22
CA LYS A 205 24.92 12.93 -11.54
C LYS A 205 24.04 13.71 -12.54
N GLY A 206 23.02 13.09 -13.14
CA GLY A 206 22.09 13.70 -14.09
C GLY A 206 20.60 13.48 -13.79
N GLY A 207 20.26 12.99 -12.58
CA GLY A 207 18.89 12.62 -12.22
C GLY A 207 18.75 11.14 -11.87
N VAL A 208 17.55 10.57 -12.04
CA VAL A 208 17.27 9.16 -11.74
C VAL A 208 17.66 8.30 -12.95
N SER A 209 18.60 7.37 -12.78
CA SER A 209 18.84 6.31 -13.76
C SER A 209 17.76 5.25 -13.61
N ALA A 210 16.73 5.30 -14.47
CA ALA A 210 15.56 4.44 -14.34
C ALA A 210 15.88 2.96 -14.66
N ASP A 211 15.75 2.10 -13.66
CA ASP A 211 15.92 0.65 -13.79
C ASP A 211 14.59 -0.04 -14.11
N SER A 212 13.48 0.56 -13.66
CA SER A 212 12.13 0.06 -13.92
C SER A 212 11.07 1.17 -13.92
N ALA A 213 9.95 0.90 -14.57
CA ALA A 213 8.79 1.76 -14.65
C ALA A 213 7.53 0.93 -14.44
N VAL A 214 6.53 1.50 -13.78
CA VAL A 214 5.22 0.89 -13.59
C VAL A 214 4.17 1.89 -14.04
N PHE A 215 3.27 1.46 -14.91
CA PHE A 215 2.08 2.21 -15.27
C PHE A 215 0.85 1.45 -14.82
N ALA A 216 -0.08 2.13 -14.15
CA ALA A 216 -1.31 1.53 -13.68
C ALA A 216 -2.52 2.39 -14.08
N VAL A 217 -3.60 1.72 -14.45
CA VAL A 217 -4.91 2.32 -14.78
C VAL A 217 -5.95 1.74 -13.85
N THR A 218 -6.67 2.59 -13.13
CA THR A 218 -7.73 2.20 -12.19
C THR A 218 -9.08 2.65 -12.72
N HIS A 219 -9.98 1.71 -12.97
CA HIS A 219 -11.37 2.00 -13.34
C HIS A 219 -12.28 1.76 -12.14
N GLU A 220 -12.98 2.80 -11.68
CA GLU A 220 -14.00 2.70 -10.65
C GLU A 220 -15.38 2.58 -11.32
N PHE A 221 -16.24 1.68 -10.84
CA PHE A 221 -17.58 1.45 -11.38
C PHE A 221 -18.57 1.07 -10.26
N ASP A 222 -19.85 1.38 -10.45
CA ASP A 222 -20.91 0.94 -9.54
C ASP A 222 -21.43 -0.45 -9.94
N LEU A 223 -21.70 -1.29 -8.94
CA LEU A 223 -22.40 -2.58 -9.06
C LEU A 223 -23.79 -2.49 -8.43
#